data_AF-A0A653NYB8-F1
#
_entry.id   AF-A0A653NYB8-F1
#
_cell.length_a   1.000
_cell.length_b   1.000
_cell.length_c   1.000
_cell.angle_alpha   90.00
_cell.angle_beta   90.00
_cell.angle_gamma   90.00
#
_symmetry.space_group_name_H-M   'P 1'
#
loop_
_entity.id
_entity.type
_entity.pdbx_description
1 polymer ?
#
loop_
_entity_poly.entity_id
_entity_poly.type
_entity_poly.pdbx_seq_one_letter_code
_entity_poly.pdbx_strand_id
1 'polypeptide(L)'
;MMKRMLLMLSAVGILSGCGSEKMDVVQLDYMPEQWNVGDLYSNQMDAESETWTTHILDACTGEPITQIEGDVTVFNSYALNRKVMISDYDPNSYKLVTFLKGKENYTICYDGDYSNMKLGKIDELPDFLDLSAGIKVPSVPKMKAGTKEEEHDAEQSDPSEYLGMPINLFEDTMIHLTSPLNGAIALTVGEQEGIFPISTIEPYNAQMGTAKIALGYNDKLKAAHFYFETTNGTTSIQPFLVWDEKDGAHVPIQFEGLQVERVLQTDTLEPGVKTPLYIFSYIKNGKRVKEEVSLTYTKGEFATKDSIKESTEAGLIANPSVPRGPFFFLHKNPLDAEATLNYPDTLRAAGIDMSDLMNAFKEAEPVDRAGEVGDYPLLTIIDGWKGQEFQLSFQKRSKKVDVYVTDETRNQTFKLSSAGAETFFSYFPDLDE
;
A
#
# COMPACT_ATOMS: atom_id res chain seq x y z
N MET A 1 -74.50 43.81 -37.71
CA MET A 1 -73.43 42.81 -37.91
C MET A 1 -72.85 42.50 -36.55
N MET A 2 -73.19 41.35 -35.92
CA MET A 2 -72.41 40.09 -35.93
C MET A 2 -70.95 40.33 -35.49
N LYS A 3 -70.35 39.66 -34.50
CA LYS A 3 -70.62 38.41 -33.77
C LYS A 3 -69.80 38.37 -32.46
N ARG A 4 -70.34 37.60 -31.50
CA ARG A 4 -69.69 36.94 -30.35
C ARG A 4 -68.47 36.07 -30.71
N MET A 5 -67.51 35.93 -29.77
CA MET A 5 -66.76 34.71 -29.33
C MET A 5 -65.53 35.18 -28.52
N LEU A 6 -65.26 34.89 -27.23
CA LEU A 6 -65.33 33.72 -26.35
C LEU A 6 -64.41 32.54 -26.74
N LEU A 7 -63.26 32.48 -26.04
CA LEU A 7 -62.34 31.36 -25.75
C LEU A 7 -61.48 31.91 -24.59
N MET A 8 -61.57 31.52 -23.31
CA MET A 8 -61.52 30.19 -22.65
C MET A 8 -60.37 29.31 -23.14
N LEU A 9 -59.70 28.67 -22.16
CA LEU A 9 -58.45 27.88 -22.17
C LEU A 9 -57.19 28.72 -21.84
N SER A 10 -56.38 28.44 -20.82
CA SER A 10 -56.38 27.37 -19.83
C SER A 10 -55.52 27.81 -18.63
N ALA A 11 -56.09 27.74 -17.43
CA ALA A 11 -55.29 27.55 -16.23
C ALA A 11 -54.68 26.14 -16.32
N VAL A 12 -53.42 26.05 -16.72
CA VAL A 12 -52.59 24.86 -16.46
C VAL A 12 -51.65 25.27 -15.35
N GLY A 13 -51.87 24.67 -14.19
CA GLY A 13 -51.05 24.86 -13.01
C GLY A 13 -49.60 24.54 -13.33
N ILE A 14 -48.72 25.50 -13.04
CA ILE A 14 -47.31 25.24 -12.81
C ILE A 14 -47.23 24.60 -11.41
N LEU A 15 -47.67 23.35 -11.35
CA LEU A 15 -47.20 22.35 -10.39
C LEU A 15 -46.17 21.51 -11.14
N SER A 16 -45.15 22.14 -11.70
CA SER A 16 -43.88 21.46 -11.89
C SER A 16 -43.27 21.38 -10.50
N GLY A 17 -43.61 20.30 -9.80
CA GLY A 17 -42.85 19.92 -8.61
C GLY A 17 -41.38 19.97 -8.98
N CYS A 18 -40.62 20.77 -8.23
CA CYS A 18 -39.22 20.47 -8.01
C CYS A 18 -39.22 19.04 -7.48
N GLY A 19 -39.04 18.07 -8.36
CA GLY A 19 -38.49 16.79 -7.96
C GLY A 19 -37.12 17.14 -7.42
N SER A 20 -37.05 17.36 -6.11
CA SER A 20 -35.80 17.36 -5.37
C SER A 20 -35.06 16.13 -5.86
N GLU A 21 -33.88 16.33 -6.47
CA GLU A 21 -32.96 15.22 -6.70
C GLU A 21 -32.93 14.37 -5.42
N LYS A 22 -33.15 13.07 -5.58
CA LYS A 22 -33.17 12.15 -4.45
C LYS A 22 -31.78 12.22 -3.82
N MET A 23 -31.68 12.90 -2.68
CA MET A 23 -30.40 13.10 -2.03
C MET A 23 -29.97 11.78 -1.41
N ASP A 24 -28.81 11.27 -1.83
CA ASP A 24 -28.29 10.01 -1.31
C ASP A 24 -27.94 10.16 0.17
N VAL A 25 -28.45 9.26 1.00
CA VAL A 25 -28.24 9.29 2.46
C VAL A 25 -26.78 9.00 2.79
N VAL A 26 -26.25 7.92 2.22
CA VAL A 26 -24.87 7.47 2.44
C VAL A 26 -23.98 8.08 1.35
N GLN A 27 -23.09 8.97 1.75
CA GLN A 27 -22.08 9.62 0.90
C GLN A 27 -20.74 9.50 1.62
N LEU A 28 -20.16 8.31 1.57
CA LEU A 28 -18.89 8.05 2.24
C LEU A 28 -17.80 8.90 1.58
N ASP A 29 -17.01 9.56 2.40
CA ASP A 29 -15.84 10.31 1.99
C ASP A 29 -14.62 9.95 2.84
N TYR A 30 -13.44 10.44 2.49
CA TYR A 30 -12.30 10.29 3.39
C TYR A 30 -12.54 11.07 4.68
N MET A 31 -12.07 10.51 5.78
CA MET A 31 -12.04 11.14 7.10
C MET A 31 -10.57 11.37 7.46
N PRO A 32 -9.92 12.43 6.95
CA PRO A 32 -8.48 12.65 7.05
C PRO A 32 -7.92 12.51 8.47
N GLU A 33 -8.66 12.99 9.45
CA GLU A 33 -8.33 12.96 10.88
C GLU A 33 -8.14 11.54 11.44
N GLN A 34 -8.71 10.53 10.77
CA GLN A 34 -8.61 9.11 11.14
C GLN A 34 -7.38 8.41 10.56
N TRP A 35 -6.50 9.14 9.86
CA TRP A 35 -5.31 8.57 9.23
C TRP A 35 -4.03 9.16 9.80
N ASN A 36 -3.05 8.29 9.98
CA ASN A 36 -1.66 8.67 10.19
C ASN A 36 -0.95 8.61 8.84
N VAL A 37 -0.40 9.74 8.40
CA VAL A 37 0.44 9.82 7.20
C VAL A 37 1.90 9.96 7.63
N GLY A 38 2.75 9.07 7.14
CA GLY A 38 4.20 9.15 7.32
C GLY A 38 4.89 9.24 5.97
N ASP A 39 5.83 10.17 5.84
CA ASP A 39 6.81 10.11 4.76
C ASP A 39 7.83 9.01 5.10
N LEU A 40 7.97 8.04 4.20
CA LEU A 40 8.84 6.89 4.39
C LEU A 40 10.33 7.24 4.47
N TYR A 41 10.72 8.44 4.03
CA TYR A 41 12.12 8.84 3.94
C TYR A 41 12.57 9.75 5.08
N SER A 42 11.72 10.69 5.49
CA SER A 42 12.05 11.57 6.62
C SER A 42 11.81 10.89 7.96
N ASN A 43 11.03 9.78 7.99
CA ASN A 43 10.52 9.17 9.21
C ASN A 43 9.80 10.17 10.14
N GLN A 44 9.41 11.34 9.61
CA GLN A 44 8.62 12.32 10.32
C GLN A 44 7.15 12.05 10.01
N MET A 45 6.35 11.88 11.07
CA MET A 45 4.91 12.10 10.95
C MET A 45 4.73 13.57 10.68
N ASP A 46 4.16 13.90 9.52
CA ASP A 46 4.07 15.29 9.10
C ASP A 46 2.91 15.99 9.82
N ALA A 47 3.17 17.18 10.36
CA ALA A 47 2.20 18.01 11.04
C ALA A 47 1.08 18.52 10.10
N GLU A 48 1.26 18.39 8.78
CA GLU A 48 0.25 18.72 7.76
C GLU A 48 -0.55 17.51 7.25
N SER A 49 -0.47 16.35 7.93
CA SER A 49 -1.03 15.07 7.46
C SER A 49 -2.48 15.15 7.00
N GLU A 50 -3.35 15.92 7.68
CA GLU A 50 -4.76 16.06 7.31
C GLU A 50 -4.96 16.68 5.91
N THR A 51 -4.11 17.64 5.53
CA THR A 51 -4.25 18.34 4.24
C THR A 51 -3.87 17.46 3.04
N TRP A 52 -2.92 16.55 3.22
CA TRP A 52 -2.45 15.68 2.13
C TRP A 52 -3.21 14.36 2.08
N THR A 53 -3.79 13.93 3.20
CA THR A 53 -4.42 12.61 3.35
C THR A 53 -5.42 12.32 2.23
N THR A 54 -6.31 13.26 1.91
CA THR A 54 -7.30 13.08 0.83
C THR A 54 -6.63 12.83 -0.51
N HIS A 55 -5.63 13.63 -0.89
CA HIS A 55 -4.90 13.45 -2.15
C HIS A 55 -4.21 12.08 -2.23
N ILE A 56 -3.65 11.60 -1.11
CA ILE A 56 -2.94 10.31 -1.10
C ILE A 56 -3.94 9.12 -1.05
N LEU A 57 -5.06 9.25 -0.33
CA LEU A 57 -6.12 8.25 -0.32
C LEU A 57 -6.82 8.15 -1.69
N ASP A 58 -6.92 9.24 -2.44
CA ASP A 58 -7.43 9.23 -3.82
C ASP A 58 -6.49 8.63 -4.85
N ALA A 59 -5.18 8.53 -4.56
CA ALA A 59 -4.21 7.94 -5.48
C ALA A 59 -4.59 6.50 -5.87
N CYS A 60 -4.42 6.15 -7.13
CA CYS A 60 -4.77 4.83 -7.68
C CYS A 60 -6.24 4.40 -7.50
N THR A 61 -7.21 5.30 -7.32
CA THR A 61 -8.64 4.93 -7.33
C THR A 61 -9.18 4.65 -8.73
N GLY A 62 -8.57 5.24 -9.76
CA GLY A 62 -8.94 5.03 -11.17
C GLY A 62 -8.63 3.63 -11.73
N GLU A 63 -8.91 3.46 -13.03
CA GLU A 63 -8.59 2.21 -13.75
C GLU A 63 -7.07 1.99 -13.79
N PRO A 64 -6.58 0.79 -13.40
CA PRO A 64 -5.15 0.49 -13.38
C PRO A 64 -4.57 0.46 -14.79
N ILE A 65 -3.36 0.97 -14.92
CA ILE A 65 -2.50 0.73 -16.08
C ILE A 65 -1.38 -0.25 -15.70
N THR A 66 -0.74 -0.87 -16.69
CA THR A 66 0.18 -1.99 -16.45
C THR A 66 1.64 -1.69 -16.71
N GLN A 67 1.96 -0.53 -17.30
CA GLN A 67 3.32 -0.20 -17.74
C GLN A 67 3.60 1.30 -17.67
N ILE A 68 4.87 1.61 -17.41
CA ILE A 68 5.45 2.95 -17.57
C ILE A 68 6.48 2.88 -18.70
N GLU A 69 6.48 3.89 -19.56
CA GLU A 69 7.41 3.99 -20.67
C GLU A 69 8.69 4.74 -20.26
N GLY A 70 9.83 4.05 -20.38
CA GLY A 70 11.15 4.66 -20.18
C GLY A 70 11.51 4.92 -18.72
N ASP A 71 12.59 5.67 -18.54
CA ASP A 71 13.10 6.07 -17.23
C ASP A 71 12.14 7.05 -16.55
N VAL A 72 12.09 7.01 -15.22
CA VAL A 72 11.18 7.83 -14.40
C VAL A 72 11.96 8.63 -13.36
N THR A 73 11.34 9.66 -12.81
CA THR A 73 11.79 10.36 -11.61
C THR A 73 10.83 10.05 -10.48
N VAL A 74 11.31 9.45 -9.40
CA VAL A 74 10.55 9.15 -8.18
C VAL A 74 10.74 10.30 -7.20
N PHE A 75 9.66 10.79 -6.60
CA PHE A 75 9.69 11.84 -5.58
C PHE A 75 9.58 11.22 -4.20
N ASN A 76 8.45 11.40 -3.52
CA ASN A 76 8.19 10.88 -2.18
C ASN A 76 7.27 9.67 -2.22
N SER A 77 7.39 8.87 -1.17
CA SER A 77 6.56 7.72 -0.89
C SER A 77 5.95 7.88 0.50
N TYR A 78 4.63 7.76 0.60
CA TYR A 78 3.88 7.97 1.83
C TYR A 78 3.22 6.67 2.27
N ALA A 79 3.25 6.43 3.57
CA ALA A 79 2.51 5.37 4.24
C ALA A 79 1.32 5.95 5.00
N LEU A 80 0.15 5.37 4.78
CA LEU A 80 -1.09 5.71 5.45
C LEU A 80 -1.52 4.53 6.28
N ASN A 81 -1.74 4.79 7.57
CA ASN A 81 -2.28 3.80 8.50
C ASN A 81 -3.53 4.39 9.12
N ARG A 82 -4.65 3.66 9.06
CA ARG A 82 -5.85 4.08 9.79
C ARG A 82 -5.59 3.96 11.29
N LYS A 83 -5.98 4.99 12.04
CA LYS A 83 -5.93 4.98 13.51
C LYS A 83 -6.94 3.98 14.05
N VAL A 84 -6.64 3.36 15.19
CA VAL A 84 -7.57 2.43 15.84
C VAL A 84 -8.76 3.22 16.40
N MET A 85 -9.90 3.17 15.71
CA MET A 85 -11.11 3.89 16.11
C MET A 85 -11.81 3.24 17.31
N ILE A 86 -11.92 1.91 17.32
CA ILE A 86 -12.52 1.15 18.42
C ILE A 86 -11.62 -0.02 18.84
N SER A 87 -11.61 -0.34 20.13
CA SER A 87 -10.64 -1.29 20.72
C SER A 87 -10.73 -2.73 20.24
N ASP A 88 -11.90 -3.16 19.77
CA ASP A 88 -12.18 -4.53 19.32
C ASP A 88 -12.21 -4.68 17.79
N TYR A 89 -11.76 -3.65 17.07
CA TYR A 89 -11.60 -3.64 15.62
C TYR A 89 -10.28 -2.97 15.25
N ASP A 90 -9.36 -3.77 14.75
CA ASP A 90 -8.18 -3.28 14.07
C ASP A 90 -8.45 -3.29 12.56
N PRO A 91 -8.65 -2.12 11.94
CA PRO A 91 -8.94 -2.07 10.51
C PRO A 91 -7.77 -2.56 9.66
N ASN A 92 -6.54 -2.73 10.19
CA ASN A 92 -5.30 -3.02 9.45
C ASN A 92 -5.30 -2.43 8.03
N SER A 93 -5.76 -1.18 7.92
CA SER A 93 -5.95 -0.50 6.65
C SER A 93 -4.67 0.30 6.42
N TYR A 94 -3.83 -0.24 5.56
CA TYR A 94 -2.53 0.30 5.22
C TYR A 94 -2.48 0.61 3.74
N LYS A 95 -1.97 1.79 3.38
CA LYS A 95 -1.76 2.18 1.99
C LYS A 95 -0.40 2.84 1.83
N LEU A 96 0.41 2.33 0.92
CA LEU A 96 1.58 3.00 0.39
C LEU A 96 1.24 3.69 -0.91
N VAL A 97 1.78 4.89 -1.11
CA VAL A 97 1.68 5.62 -2.36
C VAL A 97 3.03 6.22 -2.71
N THR A 98 3.53 5.92 -3.90
CA THR A 98 4.75 6.52 -4.47
C THR A 98 4.38 7.41 -5.64
N PHE A 99 4.81 8.68 -5.61
CA PHE A 99 4.60 9.64 -6.68
C PHE A 99 5.81 9.69 -7.62
N LEU A 100 5.55 9.68 -8.93
CA LEU A 100 6.62 9.68 -9.92
C LEU A 100 6.23 10.37 -11.23
N LYS A 101 7.24 10.81 -11.97
CA LYS A 101 7.11 11.46 -13.28
C LYS A 101 7.93 10.73 -14.34
N GLY A 102 7.27 10.30 -15.41
CA GLY A 102 7.91 9.80 -16.64
C GLY A 102 7.49 10.68 -17.81
N LYS A 103 6.96 10.06 -18.88
CA LYS A 103 6.25 10.79 -19.94
C LYS A 103 4.96 11.44 -19.46
N GLU A 104 4.35 10.85 -18.44
CA GLU A 104 3.14 11.33 -17.74
C GLU A 104 3.44 11.40 -16.24
N ASN A 105 2.48 11.88 -15.46
CA ASN A 105 2.52 11.78 -14.00
C ASN A 105 1.82 10.48 -13.56
N TYR A 106 2.41 9.79 -12.58
CA TYR A 106 1.92 8.50 -12.13
C TYR A 106 1.94 8.38 -10.61
N THR A 107 1.13 7.44 -10.11
CA THR A 107 1.15 6.96 -8.73
C THR A 107 1.26 5.44 -8.72
N ILE A 108 2.10 4.90 -7.85
CA ILE A 108 2.11 3.46 -7.54
C ILE A 108 1.56 3.28 -6.13
N CYS A 109 0.59 2.39 -5.97
CA CYS A 109 -0.03 2.10 -4.69
C CYS A 109 0.09 0.64 -4.29
N TYR A 110 0.25 0.40 -3.00
CA TYR A 110 0.14 -0.90 -2.37
C TYR A 110 -0.75 -0.78 -1.15
N ASP A 111 -1.84 -1.53 -1.12
CA ASP A 111 -2.90 -1.41 -0.10
C ASP A 111 -3.13 -2.72 0.67
N GLY A 112 -2.25 -3.72 0.51
CA GLY A 112 -2.28 -4.99 1.25
C GLY A 112 -3.40 -5.95 0.85
N ASP A 113 -4.43 -5.47 0.15
CA ASP A 113 -5.61 -6.25 -0.26
C ASP A 113 -5.33 -7.17 -1.47
N TYR A 114 -4.27 -6.91 -2.24
CA TYR A 114 -3.86 -7.71 -3.39
C TYR A 114 -2.33 -7.82 -3.50
N SER A 115 -1.86 -8.86 -4.20
CA SER A 115 -0.45 -9.26 -4.20
C SER A 115 0.48 -8.32 -4.96
N ASN A 116 -0.02 -7.63 -5.98
CA ASN A 116 0.77 -6.78 -6.88
C ASN A 116 0.49 -5.30 -6.65
N MET A 117 1.46 -4.42 -6.84
CA MET A 117 1.22 -2.98 -6.75
C MET A 117 0.29 -2.47 -7.87
N LYS A 118 -0.58 -1.51 -7.58
CA LYS A 118 -1.42 -0.83 -8.57
C LYS A 118 -0.70 0.38 -9.14
N LEU A 119 -0.75 0.56 -10.45
CA LEU A 119 -0.22 1.75 -11.13
C LEU A 119 -1.38 2.59 -11.69
N GLY A 120 -1.38 3.87 -11.37
CA GLY A 120 -2.34 4.86 -11.85
C GLY A 120 -1.66 6.01 -12.58
N LYS A 121 -2.38 6.60 -13.54
CA LYS A 121 -2.04 7.92 -14.10
C LYS A 121 -2.74 9.00 -13.29
N ILE A 122 -2.08 10.14 -13.14
CA ILE A 122 -2.66 11.35 -12.54
C ILE A 122 -2.41 12.53 -13.47
N ASP A 123 -3.31 13.51 -13.47
CA ASP A 123 -3.17 14.68 -14.35
C ASP A 123 -2.03 15.57 -13.87
N GLU A 124 -1.98 15.84 -12.56
CA GLU A 124 -1.00 16.72 -11.93
C GLU A 124 -0.42 16.09 -10.68
N LEU A 125 0.88 16.32 -10.45
CA LEU A 125 1.53 15.96 -9.20
C LEU A 125 1.06 16.92 -8.10
N PRO A 126 0.77 16.43 -6.89
CA PRO A 126 0.42 17.30 -5.76
C PRO A 126 1.48 18.36 -5.47
N ASP A 127 1.03 19.53 -5.03
CA ASP A 127 1.87 20.70 -4.74
C ASP A 127 2.76 20.54 -3.51
N PHE A 128 2.38 19.67 -2.57
CA PHE A 128 3.17 19.32 -1.39
C PHE A 128 4.45 18.52 -1.72
N LEU A 129 4.61 18.01 -2.95
CA LEU A 129 5.80 17.25 -3.34
C LEU A 129 6.98 18.19 -3.62
N ASP A 130 8.14 17.89 -3.02
CA ASP A 130 9.39 18.54 -3.43
C ASP A 130 9.89 17.95 -4.76
N LEU A 131 9.48 18.60 -5.85
CA LEU A 131 9.88 18.20 -7.20
C LEU A 131 11.38 18.40 -7.49
N SER A 132 12.12 19.08 -6.61
CA SER A 132 13.57 19.26 -6.74
C SER A 132 14.38 18.09 -6.17
N ALA A 133 13.80 17.32 -5.24
CA ALA A 133 14.41 16.16 -4.59
C ALA A 133 14.21 14.83 -5.35
N GLY A 134 13.66 14.87 -6.56
CA GLY A 134 13.33 13.67 -7.33
C GLY A 134 14.56 12.86 -7.77
N ILE A 135 14.46 11.53 -7.69
CA ILE A 135 15.51 10.58 -8.08
C ILE A 135 15.18 9.90 -9.40
N LYS A 136 16.14 9.92 -10.32
CA LYS A 136 16.04 9.22 -11.59
C LYS A 136 16.22 7.72 -11.41
N VAL A 137 15.22 6.97 -11.84
CA VAL A 137 15.20 5.51 -11.80
C VAL A 137 15.14 4.99 -13.24
N PRO A 138 16.06 4.10 -13.63
CA PRO A 138 16.07 3.55 -14.97
C PRO A 138 14.95 2.53 -15.17
N SER A 139 14.52 2.37 -16.43
CA SER A 139 13.52 1.35 -16.81
C SER A 139 14.01 -0.10 -16.70
N VAL A 140 15.33 -0.30 -16.73
CA VAL A 140 16.03 -1.58 -16.50
C VAL A 140 17.22 -1.35 -15.56
N PRO A 141 17.63 -2.34 -14.75
CA PRO A 141 18.77 -2.18 -13.88
C PRO A 141 20.05 -1.85 -14.67
N LYS A 142 20.80 -0.87 -14.20
CA LYS A 142 22.11 -0.50 -14.76
C LYS A 142 23.23 -0.99 -13.86
N MET A 143 24.27 -1.55 -14.45
CA MET A 143 25.44 -2.06 -13.77
C MET A 143 26.71 -1.42 -14.32
N LYS A 144 27.65 -1.12 -13.44
CA LYS A 144 28.98 -0.70 -13.84
C LYS A 144 30.01 -1.35 -12.93
N ALA A 145 31.14 -1.75 -13.49
CA ALA A 145 32.30 -2.11 -12.69
C ALA A 145 32.76 -0.94 -11.81
N GLY A 146 33.03 -1.22 -10.53
CA GLY A 146 33.75 -0.31 -9.64
C GLY A 146 35.24 -0.24 -10.00
N THR A 147 35.92 0.74 -9.42
CA THR A 147 37.37 0.93 -9.54
C THR A 147 38.11 0.31 -8.35
N LYS A 148 39.40 0.02 -8.53
CA LYS A 148 40.25 -0.49 -7.44
C LYS A 148 40.38 0.49 -6.27
N GLU A 149 40.31 1.80 -6.56
CA GLU A 149 40.35 2.84 -5.54
C GLU A 149 39.08 2.80 -4.67
N GLU A 150 37.91 2.69 -5.30
CA GLU A 150 36.62 2.55 -4.57
C GLU A 150 36.58 1.27 -3.72
N GLU A 151 37.12 0.16 -4.21
CA GLU A 151 37.25 -1.08 -3.42
C GLU A 151 38.18 -0.91 -2.22
N HIS A 152 39.31 -0.25 -2.41
CA HIS A 152 40.26 -0.02 -1.33
C HIS A 152 39.68 0.91 -0.25
N ASP A 153 38.96 1.95 -0.66
CA ASP A 153 38.25 2.84 0.26
C ASP A 153 37.16 2.10 1.03
N ALA A 154 36.41 1.21 0.36
CA ALA A 154 35.40 0.37 1.00
C ALA A 154 36.01 -0.55 2.07
N GLU A 155 37.16 -1.18 1.79
CA GLU A 155 37.88 -2.04 2.73
C GLU A 155 38.33 -1.28 3.99
N GLN A 156 38.77 -0.03 3.86
CA GLN A 156 39.12 0.81 5.03
C GLN A 156 37.91 1.25 5.86
N SER A 157 36.74 1.34 5.23
CA SER A 157 35.47 1.69 5.87
C SER A 157 34.71 0.48 6.41
N ASP A 158 35.26 -0.73 6.25
CA ASP A 158 34.55 -1.98 6.48
C ASP A 158 34.12 -2.14 7.96
N PRO A 159 32.81 -2.19 8.27
CA PRO A 159 32.34 -2.40 9.63
C PRO A 159 32.68 -3.80 10.20
N SER A 160 33.14 -4.74 9.37
CA SER A 160 33.45 -6.13 9.76
C SER A 160 34.52 -6.23 10.84
N GLU A 161 35.51 -5.33 10.82
CA GLU A 161 36.58 -5.28 11.81
C GLU A 161 36.04 -4.93 13.19
N TYR A 162 35.11 -3.97 13.27
CA TYR A 162 34.44 -3.58 14.51
C TYR A 162 33.54 -4.68 15.06
N LEU A 163 33.01 -5.55 14.19
CA LEU A 163 32.17 -6.70 14.54
C LEU A 163 32.99 -7.96 14.86
N GLY A 164 34.32 -7.90 14.82
CA GLY A 164 35.20 -9.03 15.12
C GLY A 164 35.18 -10.14 14.06
N MET A 165 34.68 -9.85 12.86
CA MET A 165 34.57 -10.77 11.73
C MET A 165 35.27 -10.18 10.50
N PRO A 166 36.61 -10.02 10.51
CA PRO A 166 37.31 -9.34 9.42
C PRO A 166 37.02 -10.02 8.08
N ILE A 167 36.56 -9.23 7.12
CA ILE A 167 36.25 -9.63 5.75
C ILE A 167 37.24 -8.93 4.83
N ASN A 168 37.99 -9.70 4.06
CA ASN A 168 38.91 -9.15 3.07
C ASN A 168 38.15 -9.06 1.75
N LEU A 169 38.04 -7.87 1.16
CA LEU A 169 37.38 -7.70 -0.14
C LEU A 169 38.23 -8.30 -1.25
N PHE A 170 37.59 -8.97 -2.21
CA PHE A 170 38.27 -9.43 -3.41
C PHE A 170 38.45 -8.26 -4.38
N GLU A 171 39.65 -8.11 -4.90
CA GLU A 171 39.93 -7.16 -5.98
C GLU A 171 39.04 -7.42 -7.22
N ASP A 172 38.67 -6.34 -7.90
CA ASP A 172 37.92 -6.34 -9.15
C ASP A 172 36.52 -6.99 -9.03
N THR A 173 35.92 -7.01 -7.84
CA THR A 173 34.57 -7.56 -7.57
C THR A 173 33.52 -6.52 -7.22
N MET A 174 33.86 -5.23 -7.17
CA MET A 174 32.89 -4.18 -6.95
C MET A 174 32.09 -3.91 -8.21
N ILE A 175 30.78 -3.79 -8.01
CA ILE A 175 29.83 -3.28 -9.00
C ILE A 175 29.00 -2.16 -8.40
N HIS A 176 28.61 -1.24 -9.26
CA HIS A 176 27.61 -0.22 -9.01
C HIS A 176 26.31 -0.67 -9.65
N LEU A 177 25.29 -0.95 -8.85
CA LEU A 177 23.97 -1.37 -9.31
C LEU A 177 22.97 -0.24 -9.07
N THR A 178 22.34 0.24 -10.14
CA THR A 178 21.20 1.15 -10.06
C THR A 178 19.94 0.37 -10.37
N SER A 179 19.10 0.18 -9.35
CA SER A 179 17.87 -0.61 -9.47
C SER A 179 16.82 0.10 -10.31
N PRO A 180 15.94 -0.66 -10.99
CA PRO A 180 14.76 -0.13 -11.65
C PRO A 180 13.66 0.17 -10.62
N LEU A 181 12.46 0.52 -11.10
CA LEU A 181 11.35 0.91 -10.24
C LEU A 181 10.74 -0.26 -9.44
N ASN A 182 10.67 -1.45 -10.03
CA ASN A 182 10.10 -2.63 -9.40
C ASN A 182 10.63 -3.93 -10.03
N GLY A 183 10.66 -5.01 -9.25
CA GLY A 183 11.02 -6.34 -9.72
C GLY A 183 11.84 -7.12 -8.72
N ALA A 184 12.59 -8.10 -9.21
CA ALA A 184 13.45 -8.93 -8.38
C ALA A 184 14.77 -9.24 -9.09
N ILE A 185 15.85 -9.39 -8.32
CA ILE A 185 17.14 -9.85 -8.84
C ILE A 185 17.49 -11.15 -8.13
N ALA A 186 17.58 -12.22 -8.91
CA ALA A 186 18.02 -13.52 -8.43
C ALA A 186 19.52 -13.67 -8.67
N LEU A 187 20.23 -14.22 -7.69
CA LEU A 187 21.62 -14.65 -7.80
C LEU A 187 21.66 -16.16 -8.01
N THR A 188 22.52 -16.62 -8.91
CA THR A 188 22.75 -18.05 -9.12
C THR A 188 24.24 -18.35 -9.12
N VAL A 189 24.63 -19.50 -8.58
CA VAL A 189 25.99 -20.05 -8.64
C VAL A 189 25.93 -21.44 -9.25
N GLY A 190 26.38 -21.57 -10.49
CA GLY A 190 26.11 -22.74 -11.32
C GLY A 190 24.59 -22.91 -11.48
N GLU A 191 24.07 -24.00 -10.93
CA GLU A 191 22.64 -24.38 -10.92
C GLU A 191 21.95 -24.13 -9.57
N GLN A 192 22.63 -23.50 -8.61
CA GLN A 192 22.06 -23.26 -7.27
C GLN A 192 21.64 -21.80 -7.11
N GLU A 193 20.47 -21.57 -6.53
CA GLU A 193 19.99 -20.23 -6.22
C GLU A 193 20.64 -19.70 -4.93
N GLY A 194 20.93 -18.41 -4.94
CA GLY A 194 21.52 -17.69 -3.82
C GLY A 194 20.74 -16.42 -3.49
N ILE A 195 21.07 -15.83 -2.35
CA ILE A 195 20.46 -14.58 -1.89
C ILE A 195 21.35 -13.41 -2.31
N PHE A 196 20.77 -12.46 -3.04
CA PHE A 196 21.41 -11.20 -3.39
C PHE A 196 20.97 -10.07 -2.44
N PRO A 197 21.84 -9.09 -2.09
CA PRO A 197 21.47 -8.01 -1.16
C PRO A 197 20.30 -7.15 -1.62
N ILE A 198 20.09 -7.04 -2.94
CA ILE A 198 18.92 -6.36 -3.54
C ILE A 198 18.07 -7.41 -4.26
N SER A 199 17.48 -8.35 -3.52
CA SER A 199 16.67 -9.43 -4.11
C SER A 199 15.29 -8.96 -4.58
N THR A 200 14.69 -8.01 -3.86
CA THR A 200 13.36 -7.45 -4.14
C THR A 200 13.50 -5.94 -4.32
N ILE A 201 12.89 -5.40 -5.37
CA ILE A 201 12.96 -3.99 -5.73
C ILE A 201 11.55 -3.42 -5.66
N GLU A 202 11.39 -2.42 -4.81
CA GLU A 202 10.11 -1.74 -4.59
C GLU A 202 10.27 -0.22 -4.81
N PRO A 203 9.24 0.48 -5.32
CA PRO A 203 9.36 1.88 -5.71
C PRO A 203 9.79 2.82 -4.59
N TYR A 204 9.37 2.52 -3.35
CA TYR A 204 9.71 3.32 -2.18
C TYR A 204 11.18 3.14 -1.74
N ASN A 205 11.94 2.26 -2.38
CA ASN A 205 13.39 2.11 -2.18
C ASN A 205 14.21 2.89 -3.21
N ALA A 206 13.58 3.70 -4.08
CA ALA A 206 14.27 4.49 -5.11
C ALA A 206 15.37 5.40 -4.54
N GLN A 207 15.20 5.89 -3.29
CA GLN A 207 16.19 6.73 -2.60
C GLN A 207 17.49 6.01 -2.24
N MET A 208 17.56 4.68 -2.34
CA MET A 208 18.84 3.95 -2.23
C MET A 208 19.84 4.35 -3.33
N GLY A 209 19.33 4.84 -4.47
CA GLY A 209 20.14 5.30 -5.60
C GLY A 209 20.97 4.19 -6.23
N THR A 210 22.23 4.49 -6.52
CA THR A 210 23.20 3.50 -6.99
C THR A 210 23.89 2.87 -5.78
N ALA A 211 23.77 1.56 -5.62
CA ALA A 211 24.44 0.81 -4.57
C ALA A 211 25.79 0.29 -5.04
N LYS A 212 26.82 0.37 -4.19
CA LYS A 212 28.09 -0.32 -4.38
C LYS A 212 28.02 -1.69 -3.72
N ILE A 213 28.38 -2.74 -4.47
CA ILE A 213 28.32 -4.12 -4.02
C ILE A 213 29.64 -4.78 -4.36
N ALA A 214 30.35 -5.31 -3.37
CA ALA A 214 31.60 -6.04 -3.56
C ALA A 214 31.55 -7.40 -2.86
N LEU A 215 32.38 -8.35 -3.31
CA LEU A 215 32.53 -9.64 -2.63
C LEU A 215 33.72 -9.58 -1.69
N GLY A 216 33.55 -10.12 -0.50
CA GLY A 216 34.63 -10.36 0.44
C GLY A 216 34.63 -11.78 0.97
N TYR A 217 35.71 -12.13 1.66
CA TYR A 217 35.91 -13.46 2.21
C TYR A 217 36.32 -13.42 3.67
N ASN A 218 35.72 -14.31 4.45
CA ASN A 218 36.14 -14.55 5.82
C ASN A 218 36.96 -15.86 5.88
N ASP A 219 38.26 -15.73 6.10
CA ASP A 219 39.18 -16.87 6.12
C ASP A 219 38.92 -17.87 7.24
N LYS A 220 38.36 -17.44 8.38
CA LYS A 220 38.07 -18.33 9.51
C LYS A 220 36.83 -19.15 9.25
N LEU A 221 35.80 -18.53 8.69
CA LEU A 221 34.52 -19.16 8.40
C LEU A 221 34.51 -19.90 7.06
N LYS A 222 35.49 -19.66 6.19
CA LYS A 222 35.53 -20.16 4.81
C LYS A 222 34.31 -19.74 3.98
N ALA A 223 33.77 -18.56 4.28
CA ALA A 223 32.51 -18.05 3.74
C ALA A 223 32.71 -16.71 3.02
N ALA A 224 32.04 -16.57 1.87
CA ALA A 224 31.94 -15.32 1.15
C ALA A 224 30.87 -14.41 1.77
N HIS A 225 31.04 -13.10 1.61
CA HIS A 225 30.13 -12.06 2.08
C HIS A 225 29.99 -10.98 1.00
N PHE A 226 28.83 -10.33 0.97
CA PHE A 226 28.63 -9.09 0.24
C PHE A 226 28.93 -7.92 1.15
N TYR A 227 29.81 -7.03 0.71
CA TYR A 227 29.82 -5.64 1.16
C TYR A 227 28.78 -4.87 0.35
N PHE A 228 28.01 -4.03 1.03
CA PHE A 228 26.92 -3.27 0.44
C PHE A 228 26.93 -1.85 0.98
N GLU A 229 26.96 -0.85 0.09
CA GLU A 229 26.90 0.57 0.44
C GLU A 229 25.85 1.27 -0.44
N THR A 230 24.91 1.99 0.19
CA THR A 230 23.91 2.83 -0.49
C THR A 230 24.46 4.23 -0.79
N THR A 231 23.78 4.98 -1.66
CA THR A 231 24.20 6.36 -2.00
C THR A 231 24.25 7.31 -0.79
N ASN A 232 23.46 7.06 0.26
CA ASN A 232 23.48 7.85 1.49
C ASN A 232 24.61 7.45 2.49
N GLY A 233 25.51 6.53 2.10
CA GLY A 233 26.63 6.07 2.91
C GLY A 233 26.29 5.00 3.95
N THR A 234 25.07 4.43 3.91
CA THR A 234 24.73 3.30 4.78
C THR A 234 25.46 2.05 4.29
N THR A 235 26.34 1.50 5.13
CA THR A 235 27.09 0.29 4.84
C THR A 235 26.50 -0.91 5.56
N SER A 236 26.48 -2.07 4.91
CA SER A 236 26.14 -3.35 5.53
C SER A 236 26.99 -4.48 4.96
N ILE A 237 27.04 -5.57 5.72
CA ILE A 237 27.68 -6.80 5.30
C ILE A 237 26.67 -7.92 5.44
N GLN A 238 26.51 -8.69 4.39
CA GLN A 238 25.56 -9.78 4.35
C GLN A 238 26.28 -11.06 3.94
N PRO A 239 25.97 -12.21 4.57
CA PRO A 239 26.56 -13.47 4.16
C PRO A 239 26.14 -13.81 2.72
N PHE A 240 27.09 -14.31 1.93
CA PHE A 240 26.80 -14.87 0.61
C PHE A 240 26.25 -16.28 0.81
N LEU A 241 24.93 -16.43 0.72
CA LEU A 241 24.24 -17.68 1.02
C LEU A 241 23.79 -18.37 -0.26
N VAL A 242 24.30 -19.59 -0.49
CA VAL A 242 23.87 -20.51 -1.55
C VAL A 242 23.75 -21.89 -0.94
N TRP A 243 22.59 -22.50 -1.09
CA TRP A 243 22.27 -23.82 -0.53
C TRP A 243 22.64 -24.92 -1.52
N ASP A 244 23.14 -26.05 -1.02
CA ASP A 244 23.25 -27.27 -1.81
C ASP A 244 21.99 -28.10 -1.61
N GLU A 245 21.07 -28.04 -2.57
CA GLU A 245 19.80 -28.77 -2.48
C GLU A 245 19.99 -30.30 -2.47
N LYS A 246 21.16 -30.80 -2.90
CA LYS A 246 21.43 -32.24 -3.01
C LYS A 246 21.80 -32.89 -1.69
N ASP A 247 22.27 -32.13 -0.70
CA ASP A 247 22.79 -32.67 0.54
C ASP A 247 21.72 -32.81 1.65
N GLY A 248 20.47 -32.37 1.41
CA GLY A 248 19.30 -32.61 2.27
C GLY A 248 19.35 -31.99 3.68
N ALA A 249 20.53 -31.57 4.12
CA ALA A 249 20.76 -30.69 5.24
C ALA A 249 20.88 -29.28 4.66
N HIS A 250 20.05 -28.34 5.11
CA HIS A 250 20.08 -26.92 4.71
C HIS A 250 21.38 -26.24 5.19
N VAL A 251 22.52 -26.67 4.67
CA VAL A 251 23.85 -26.20 5.03
C VAL A 251 24.40 -25.34 3.88
N PRO A 252 24.83 -24.10 4.16
CA PRO A 252 25.57 -23.26 3.22
C PRO A 252 26.70 -23.98 2.50
N ILE A 253 26.81 -23.78 1.18
CA ILE A 253 28.03 -24.12 0.45
C ILE A 253 29.20 -23.35 1.08
N GLN A 254 30.20 -24.10 1.52
CA GLN A 254 31.46 -23.54 1.98
C GLN A 254 32.36 -23.31 0.76
N PHE A 255 32.88 -22.09 0.62
CA PHE A 255 33.74 -21.71 -0.50
C PHE A 255 35.20 -21.80 -0.08
N GLU A 256 35.69 -23.00 0.22
CA GLU A 256 37.06 -23.20 0.67
C GLU A 256 38.06 -22.80 -0.42
N GLY A 257 38.99 -21.89 -0.09
CA GLY A 257 40.02 -21.41 -1.03
C GLY A 257 39.41 -20.71 -2.24
N LEU A 258 38.34 -19.94 -2.03
CA LEU A 258 37.64 -19.19 -3.05
C LEU A 258 38.59 -18.23 -3.78
N GLN A 259 38.52 -18.27 -5.11
CA GLN A 259 39.09 -17.31 -6.03
C GLN A 259 37.96 -16.78 -6.91
N VAL A 260 37.97 -15.49 -7.18
CA VAL A 260 36.94 -14.81 -7.95
C VAL A 260 37.57 -14.15 -9.17
N GLU A 261 36.97 -14.36 -10.34
CA GLU A 261 37.34 -13.70 -11.58
C GLU A 261 36.10 -12.96 -12.12
N ARG A 262 36.20 -11.66 -12.39
CA ARG A 262 35.09 -10.91 -13.00
C ARG A 262 34.97 -11.21 -14.49
N VAL A 263 33.74 -11.56 -14.90
CA VAL A 263 33.39 -11.84 -16.30
C VAL A 263 32.25 -10.99 -16.83
N LEU A 264 31.85 -9.95 -16.08
CA LEU A 264 30.83 -8.99 -16.50
C LEU A 264 31.21 -8.30 -17.82
N GLN A 265 30.31 -8.39 -18.81
CA GLN A 265 30.50 -7.81 -20.16
C GLN A 265 29.42 -6.79 -20.57
N THR A 266 28.37 -6.63 -19.76
CA THR A 266 27.23 -5.75 -20.03
C THR A 266 27.08 -4.71 -18.93
N ASP A 267 26.48 -3.57 -19.26
CA ASP A 267 26.12 -2.50 -18.34
C ASP A 267 24.62 -2.47 -17.99
N THR A 268 23.85 -3.43 -18.50
CA THR A 268 22.42 -3.60 -18.19
C THR A 268 22.08 -5.04 -17.80
N LEU A 269 21.06 -5.20 -16.95
CA LEU A 269 20.41 -6.49 -16.70
C LEU A 269 19.12 -6.58 -17.52
N GLU A 270 19.19 -7.25 -18.66
CA GLU A 270 18.01 -7.49 -19.48
C GLU A 270 17.02 -8.43 -18.77
N PRO A 271 15.70 -8.13 -18.78
CA PRO A 271 14.70 -8.96 -18.11
C PRO A 271 14.72 -10.42 -18.58
N GLY A 272 14.77 -11.35 -17.61
CA GLY A 272 14.78 -12.80 -17.86
C GLY A 272 16.10 -13.35 -18.40
N VAL A 273 17.13 -12.53 -18.57
CA VAL A 273 18.45 -12.97 -19.05
C VAL A 273 19.41 -13.18 -17.90
N LYS A 274 19.97 -14.39 -17.81
CA LYS A 274 21.04 -14.73 -16.87
C LYS A 274 22.32 -14.02 -17.31
N THR A 275 22.74 -13.02 -16.53
CA THR A 275 23.90 -12.17 -16.83
C THR A 275 25.10 -12.62 -15.99
N PRO A 276 26.18 -13.14 -16.62
CA PRO A 276 27.38 -13.56 -15.89
C PRO A 276 28.04 -12.38 -15.20
N LEU A 277 28.38 -12.56 -13.93
CA LEU A 277 29.01 -11.56 -13.09
C LEU A 277 30.45 -11.99 -12.73
N TYR A 278 30.59 -13.20 -12.17
CA TYR A 278 31.88 -13.76 -11.76
C TYR A 278 32.04 -15.23 -12.18
N ILE A 279 33.28 -15.71 -12.22
CA ILE A 279 33.61 -17.13 -12.13
C ILE A 279 34.21 -17.38 -10.75
N PHE A 280 33.58 -18.27 -9.99
CA PHE A 280 34.09 -18.74 -8.72
C PHE A 280 34.93 -19.98 -8.93
N SER A 281 36.10 -20.02 -8.30
CA SER A 281 36.91 -21.23 -8.19
C SER A 281 37.20 -21.57 -6.73
N TYR A 282 36.68 -22.68 -6.26
CA TYR A 282 36.78 -23.10 -4.86
C TYR A 282 36.95 -24.62 -4.75
N ILE A 283 37.29 -25.10 -3.56
CA ILE A 283 37.50 -26.51 -3.28
C ILE A 283 36.18 -27.12 -2.79
N LYS A 284 35.68 -28.12 -3.51
CA LYS A 284 34.52 -28.94 -3.12
C LYS A 284 34.94 -30.40 -3.14
N ASN A 285 34.76 -31.11 -2.02
CA ASN A 285 35.16 -32.52 -1.87
C ASN A 285 36.61 -32.81 -2.29
N GLY A 286 37.54 -31.92 -1.92
CA GLY A 286 38.98 -32.03 -2.21
C GLY A 286 39.36 -31.75 -3.67
N LYS A 287 38.42 -31.33 -4.53
CA LYS A 287 38.69 -30.96 -5.92
C LYS A 287 38.36 -29.50 -6.16
N ARG A 288 39.20 -28.83 -6.97
CA ARG A 288 38.90 -27.46 -7.41
C ARG A 288 37.81 -27.50 -8.47
N VAL A 289 36.71 -26.83 -8.18
CA VAL A 289 35.58 -26.64 -9.11
C VAL A 289 35.58 -25.21 -9.62
N LYS A 290 34.90 -24.98 -10.74
CA LYS A 290 34.63 -23.65 -11.29
C LYS A 290 33.14 -23.53 -11.55
N GLU A 291 32.51 -22.49 -11.03
CA GLU A 291 31.08 -22.23 -11.17
C GLU A 291 30.88 -20.78 -11.60
N GLU A 292 29.95 -20.55 -12.53
CA GLU A 292 29.56 -19.20 -12.93
C GLU A 292 28.60 -18.61 -11.89
N VAL A 293 28.85 -17.36 -11.52
CA VAL A 293 27.94 -16.55 -10.70
C VAL A 293 27.26 -15.55 -11.59
N SER A 294 25.93 -15.55 -11.60
CA SER A 294 25.13 -14.75 -12.53
C SER A 294 23.95 -14.11 -11.82
N LEU A 295 23.54 -12.95 -12.33
CA LEU A 295 22.34 -12.24 -11.90
C LEU A 295 21.25 -12.37 -12.96
N THR A 296 20.01 -12.59 -12.53
CA THR A 296 18.83 -12.56 -13.40
C THR A 296 17.84 -11.56 -12.86
N TYR A 297 17.52 -10.54 -13.66
CA TYR A 297 16.48 -9.58 -13.31
C TYR A 297 15.12 -10.05 -13.82
N THR A 298 14.14 -10.13 -12.93
CA THR A 298 12.73 -10.36 -13.26
C THR A 298 11.97 -9.05 -13.10
N LYS A 299 11.44 -8.54 -14.20
CA LYS A 299 10.64 -7.30 -14.19
C LYS A 299 9.36 -7.51 -13.39
N GLY A 300 9.07 -6.58 -12.48
CA GLY A 300 7.83 -6.61 -11.70
C GLY A 300 6.61 -6.28 -12.55
N GLU A 301 5.49 -6.92 -12.26
CA GLU A 301 4.19 -6.66 -12.89
C GLU A 301 3.29 -5.82 -11.99
N PHE A 302 2.56 -4.89 -12.59
CA PHE A 302 1.53 -4.13 -11.89
C PHE A 302 0.17 -4.82 -11.99
N ALA A 303 -0.66 -4.63 -10.97
CA ALA A 303 -1.98 -5.22 -10.90
C ALA A 303 -2.87 -4.80 -12.07
N THR A 304 -3.49 -5.77 -12.73
CA THR A 304 -4.58 -5.58 -13.68
C THR A 304 -5.92 -5.62 -12.96
N LYS A 305 -6.98 -5.10 -13.60
CA LYS A 305 -8.36 -5.20 -13.10
C LYS A 305 -8.75 -6.64 -12.76
N ASP A 306 -8.38 -7.58 -13.62
CA ASP A 306 -8.68 -9.00 -13.44
C ASP A 306 -7.88 -9.58 -12.25
N SER A 307 -6.58 -9.28 -12.14
CA SER A 307 -5.75 -9.77 -11.03
C SER A 307 -6.20 -9.24 -9.66
N ILE A 308 -6.71 -8.00 -9.60
CA ILE A 308 -7.29 -7.42 -8.38
C ILE A 308 -8.53 -8.23 -8.00
N LYS A 309 -9.45 -8.44 -8.95
CA LYS A 309 -10.67 -9.21 -8.73
C LYS A 309 -10.36 -10.64 -8.25
N GLU A 310 -9.44 -11.32 -8.92
CA GLU A 310 -9.00 -12.68 -8.54
C GLU A 310 -8.41 -12.71 -7.12
N SER A 311 -7.57 -11.72 -6.77
CA SER A 311 -6.99 -11.61 -5.42
C SER A 311 -8.06 -11.37 -4.35
N THR A 312 -9.02 -10.49 -4.62
CA THR A 312 -10.15 -10.23 -3.72
C THR A 312 -11.00 -11.49 -3.51
N GLU A 313 -11.34 -12.20 -4.59
CA GLU A 313 -12.10 -13.45 -4.54
C GLU A 313 -11.34 -14.55 -3.79
N ALA A 314 -10.04 -14.70 -4.04
CA ALA A 314 -9.19 -15.65 -3.33
C ALA A 314 -9.11 -15.32 -1.83
N GLY A 315 -9.00 -14.04 -1.47
CA GLY A 315 -9.06 -13.58 -0.09
C GLY A 315 -10.38 -13.95 0.59
N LEU A 316 -11.51 -13.74 -0.09
CA LEU A 316 -12.84 -14.11 0.39
C LEU A 316 -12.94 -15.60 0.73
N ILE A 317 -12.39 -16.46 -0.14
CA ILE A 317 -12.39 -17.91 0.05
C ILE A 317 -11.46 -18.32 1.20
N ALA A 318 -10.27 -17.73 1.28
CA ALA A 318 -9.26 -18.10 2.27
C ALA A 318 -9.68 -17.74 3.71
N ASN A 319 -10.36 -16.61 3.89
CA ASN A 319 -10.76 -16.10 5.20
C ASN A 319 -12.22 -15.60 5.19
N PRO A 320 -13.22 -16.50 5.20
CA PRO A 320 -14.63 -16.11 5.11
C PRO A 320 -15.17 -15.46 6.39
N SER A 321 -14.49 -15.65 7.53
CA SER A 321 -14.90 -15.10 8.83
C SER A 321 -14.37 -13.69 9.11
N VAL A 322 -13.53 -13.15 8.24
CA VAL A 322 -13.06 -11.76 8.34
C VAL A 322 -14.17 -10.87 7.74
N PRO A 323 -14.79 -9.96 8.52
CA PRO A 323 -15.75 -9.01 7.99
C PRO A 323 -15.11 -8.21 6.85
N ARG A 324 -15.77 -8.20 5.70
CA ARG A 324 -15.34 -7.43 4.52
C ARG A 324 -16.52 -6.60 4.01
N GLY A 325 -16.22 -5.38 3.57
CA GLY A 325 -17.24 -4.40 3.19
C GLY A 325 -17.58 -3.47 4.37
N PRO A 326 -18.77 -2.86 4.38
CA PRO A 326 -19.04 -1.77 5.27
C PRO A 326 -19.13 -2.22 6.72
N PHE A 327 -18.58 -1.41 7.60
CA PHE A 327 -18.48 -1.61 9.03
C PHE A 327 -19.29 -0.52 9.74
N PHE A 328 -20.12 -0.93 10.70
CA PHE A 328 -21.04 -0.05 11.42
C PHE A 328 -20.79 -0.15 12.92
N PHE A 329 -20.73 0.99 13.60
CA PHE A 329 -20.69 1.03 15.05
C PHE A 329 -21.36 2.28 15.59
N LEU A 330 -22.00 2.12 16.75
CA LEU A 330 -22.58 3.19 17.54
C LEU A 330 -21.59 3.64 18.60
N HIS A 331 -21.63 4.91 18.95
CA HIS A 331 -20.74 5.45 19.97
C HIS A 331 -21.35 6.65 20.71
N LYS A 332 -20.82 6.89 21.92
CA LYS A 332 -21.32 7.94 22.82
C LYS A 332 -20.68 9.30 22.59
N ASN A 333 -19.42 9.29 22.20
CA ASN A 333 -18.59 10.48 22.06
C ASN A 333 -18.07 10.53 20.62
N PRO A 334 -17.98 11.72 19.99
CA PRO A 334 -17.44 11.87 18.65
C PRO A 334 -16.10 11.16 18.47
N LEU A 335 -15.83 10.70 17.25
CA LEU A 335 -14.53 10.12 16.92
C LEU A 335 -13.43 11.16 17.07
N ASP A 336 -12.66 11.03 18.15
CA ASP A 336 -11.45 11.81 18.37
C ASP A 336 -10.29 11.15 17.61
N ALA A 337 -9.56 11.97 16.86
CA ALA A 337 -8.37 11.59 16.12
C ALA A 337 -7.25 11.02 17.00
N GLU A 338 -7.26 11.21 18.32
CA GLU A 338 -6.22 10.69 19.23
C GLU A 338 -6.71 9.57 20.18
N ALA A 339 -8.02 9.35 20.30
CA ALA A 339 -8.57 8.44 21.30
C ALA A 339 -9.32 7.25 20.67
N THR A 340 -8.88 6.04 21.01
CA THR A 340 -9.65 4.83 20.71
C THR A 340 -10.85 4.72 21.64
N LEU A 341 -12.03 4.54 21.06
CA LEU A 341 -13.27 4.35 21.82
C LEU A 341 -13.37 2.90 22.29
N ASN A 342 -13.78 2.70 23.55
CA ASN A 342 -13.82 1.39 24.20
C ASN A 342 -15.25 1.04 24.62
N TYR A 343 -15.56 -0.25 24.72
CA TYR A 343 -16.76 -0.70 25.43
C TYR A 343 -16.73 -0.21 26.90
N PRO A 344 -17.84 0.29 27.47
CA PRO A 344 -19.22 0.32 26.94
C PRO A 344 -19.62 1.62 26.23
N ASP A 345 -18.67 2.42 25.74
CA ASP A 345 -18.96 3.67 25.03
C ASP A 345 -19.08 3.47 23.51
N THR A 346 -18.90 2.23 23.05
CA THR A 346 -19.13 1.79 21.67
C THR A 346 -19.93 0.50 21.63
N LEU A 347 -20.77 0.36 20.60
CA LEU A 347 -21.44 -0.88 20.23
C LEU A 347 -21.20 -1.17 18.77
N ARG A 348 -20.64 -2.34 18.48
CA ARG A 348 -20.39 -2.79 17.11
C ARG A 348 -21.62 -3.49 16.54
N ALA A 349 -21.90 -3.30 15.26
CA ALA A 349 -22.93 -4.07 14.59
C ALA A 349 -22.61 -5.58 14.64
N ALA A 350 -23.62 -6.39 14.95
CA ALA A 350 -23.53 -7.83 15.01
C ALA A 350 -23.69 -8.45 13.61
N GLY A 351 -22.62 -9.01 13.05
CA GLY A 351 -22.67 -9.69 11.75
C GLY A 351 -21.32 -9.67 11.04
N ILE A 352 -21.26 -10.33 9.88
CA ILE A 352 -20.05 -10.39 9.02
C ILE A 352 -20.33 -9.74 7.65
N ASP A 353 -21.57 -9.87 7.16
CA ASP A 353 -22.08 -9.17 5.97
C ASP A 353 -23.09 -8.11 6.41
N MET A 354 -22.82 -6.87 6.01
CA MET A 354 -23.59 -5.67 6.37
C MET A 354 -24.34 -5.08 5.17
N SER A 355 -24.42 -5.80 4.05
CA SER A 355 -25.04 -5.30 2.81
C SER A 355 -26.50 -4.90 3.02
N ASP A 356 -27.27 -5.69 3.77
CA ASP A 356 -28.68 -5.41 4.05
C ASP A 356 -28.84 -4.17 4.94
N LEU A 357 -27.97 -4.00 5.94
CA LEU A 357 -27.93 -2.79 6.77
C LEU A 357 -27.58 -1.56 5.94
N MET A 358 -26.53 -1.64 5.11
CA MET A 358 -26.13 -0.58 4.19
C MET A 358 -27.26 -0.20 3.22
N ASN A 359 -28.01 -1.18 2.69
CA ASN A 359 -29.16 -0.93 1.83
C ASN A 359 -30.28 -0.20 2.59
N ALA A 360 -30.56 -0.59 3.84
CA ALA A 360 -31.54 0.10 4.68
C ALA A 360 -31.22 1.60 4.87
N PHE A 361 -29.92 1.95 5.00
CA PHE A 361 -29.48 3.34 5.04
C PHE A 361 -29.59 4.05 3.69
N LYS A 362 -29.19 3.41 2.59
CA LYS A 362 -29.31 3.97 1.23
C LYS A 362 -30.76 4.24 0.82
N GLU A 363 -31.70 3.48 1.34
CA GLU A 363 -33.13 3.63 1.07
C GLU A 363 -33.86 4.61 2.00
N ALA A 364 -33.17 5.18 3.00
CA ALA A 364 -33.78 6.13 3.92
C ALA A 364 -34.26 7.41 3.20
N GLU A 365 -35.34 8.01 3.71
CA GLU A 365 -35.99 9.16 3.08
C GLU A 365 -35.69 10.46 3.85
N PRO A 366 -35.43 11.58 3.15
CA PRO A 366 -35.20 12.86 3.81
C PRO A 366 -36.46 13.35 4.55
N VAL A 367 -36.26 13.91 5.75
CA VAL A 367 -37.33 14.42 6.60
C VAL A 367 -36.88 15.68 7.34
N ASP A 368 -37.84 16.55 7.69
CA ASP A 368 -37.56 17.81 8.42
C ASP A 368 -37.62 17.65 9.96
N ARG A 369 -37.62 16.42 10.48
CA ARG A 369 -37.75 16.14 11.91
C ARG A 369 -36.80 15.04 12.35
N ALA A 370 -36.26 15.20 13.56
CA ALA A 370 -35.49 14.19 14.27
C ALA A 370 -36.31 13.60 15.43
N GLY A 371 -35.82 12.48 15.98
CA GLY A 371 -36.36 11.86 17.18
C GLY A 371 -35.74 12.42 18.47
N GLU A 372 -35.89 11.66 19.55
CA GLU A 372 -35.17 11.85 20.81
C GLU A 372 -33.81 11.12 20.73
N VAL A 373 -32.77 11.77 21.24
CA VAL A 373 -31.41 11.22 21.25
C VAL A 373 -31.31 10.15 22.33
N GLY A 374 -30.78 8.98 21.97
CA GLY A 374 -30.57 7.85 22.89
C GLY A 374 -29.19 7.84 23.55
N ASP A 375 -28.85 6.74 24.21
CA ASP A 375 -27.58 6.56 24.94
C ASP A 375 -26.34 6.52 24.03
N TYR A 376 -26.51 6.07 22.77
CA TYR A 376 -25.50 6.09 21.73
C TYR A 376 -25.94 7.05 20.61
N PRO A 377 -25.70 8.35 20.77
CA PRO A 377 -26.16 9.41 19.86
C PRO A 377 -25.49 9.42 18.49
N LEU A 378 -24.45 8.62 18.26
CA LEU A 378 -23.66 8.69 17.04
C LEU A 378 -23.53 7.31 16.39
N LEU A 379 -23.56 7.30 15.06
CA LEU A 379 -23.37 6.13 14.21
C LEU A 379 -22.27 6.44 13.20
N THR A 380 -21.25 5.60 13.14
CA THR A 380 -20.24 5.68 12.08
C THR A 380 -20.34 4.48 11.15
N ILE A 381 -20.28 4.76 9.85
CA ILE A 381 -20.17 3.80 8.77
C ILE A 381 -18.77 3.93 8.17
N ILE A 382 -18.04 2.84 8.02
CA ILE A 382 -16.72 2.78 7.36
C ILE A 382 -16.81 1.77 6.20
N ASP A 383 -16.35 2.11 5.00
CA ASP A 383 -16.24 1.16 3.88
C ASP A 383 -14.94 1.40 3.11
N GLY A 384 -14.06 0.40 3.11
CA GLY A 384 -12.70 0.53 2.60
C GLY A 384 -11.97 1.70 3.25
N TRP A 385 -11.52 2.66 2.43
CA TRP A 385 -10.78 3.86 2.85
C TRP A 385 -11.67 5.01 3.35
N LYS A 386 -12.98 4.92 3.16
CA LYS A 386 -13.93 6.02 3.39
C LYS A 386 -14.83 5.76 4.61
N GLY A 387 -15.44 6.81 5.11
CA GLY A 387 -16.37 6.76 6.22
C GLY A 387 -17.36 7.91 6.23
N GLN A 388 -18.31 7.84 7.17
CA GLN A 388 -19.29 8.88 7.44
C GLN A 388 -19.84 8.70 8.85
N GLU A 389 -19.94 9.79 9.60
CA GLU A 389 -20.56 9.83 10.92
C GLU A 389 -21.92 10.53 10.83
N PHE A 390 -22.91 9.99 11.55
CA PHE A 390 -24.25 10.52 11.66
C PHE A 390 -24.62 10.70 13.13
N GLN A 391 -25.45 11.71 13.40
CA GLN A 391 -26.21 11.76 14.65
C GLN A 391 -27.45 10.85 14.54
N LEU A 392 -27.64 10.00 15.54
CA LEU A 392 -28.70 9.02 15.64
C LEU A 392 -29.78 9.48 16.63
N SER A 393 -31.05 9.36 16.25
CA SER A 393 -32.19 9.64 17.14
C SER A 393 -33.37 8.73 16.85
N PHE A 394 -34.26 8.59 17.85
CA PHE A 394 -35.33 7.60 17.85
C PHE A 394 -36.68 8.21 18.17
N GLN A 395 -37.75 7.70 17.57
CA GLN A 395 -39.11 8.06 17.97
C GLN A 395 -39.94 6.81 18.26
N LYS A 396 -40.26 6.60 19.54
CA LYS A 396 -41.12 5.49 19.97
C LYS A 396 -42.57 5.75 19.55
N ARG A 397 -43.12 4.82 18.78
CA ARG A 397 -44.56 4.71 18.49
C ARG A 397 -45.12 3.50 19.23
N SER A 398 -46.44 3.41 19.33
CA SER A 398 -47.13 2.42 20.17
C SER A 398 -46.69 0.95 19.98
N LYS A 399 -46.11 0.58 18.84
CA LYS A 399 -45.61 -0.79 18.55
C LYS A 399 -44.29 -0.85 17.78
N LYS A 400 -43.67 0.30 17.47
CA LYS A 400 -42.48 0.39 16.60
C LYS A 400 -41.62 1.56 17.01
N VAL A 401 -40.32 1.48 16.78
CA VAL A 401 -39.39 2.59 16.95
C VAL A 401 -38.97 3.07 15.55
N ASP A 402 -39.17 4.35 15.28
CA ASP A 402 -38.61 5.00 14.10
C ASP A 402 -37.13 5.35 14.37
N VAL A 403 -36.26 5.09 13.39
CA VAL A 403 -34.83 5.43 13.46
C VAL A 403 -34.56 6.59 12.49
N TYR A 404 -33.88 7.61 12.98
CA TYR A 404 -33.50 8.80 12.23
C TYR A 404 -31.99 8.98 12.27
N VAL A 405 -31.41 9.34 11.14
CA VAL A 405 -30.01 9.74 11.05
C VAL A 405 -29.87 11.13 10.48
N THR A 406 -29.13 11.97 11.17
CA THR A 406 -28.81 13.33 10.75
C THR A 406 -27.37 13.39 10.34
N ASP A 407 -27.13 13.78 9.09
CA ASP A 407 -25.81 14.18 8.64
C ASP A 407 -25.61 15.65 9.02
N GLU A 408 -24.76 15.90 10.02
CA GLU A 408 -24.49 17.24 10.52
C GLU A 408 -23.74 18.10 9.51
N THR A 409 -22.91 17.49 8.65
CA THR A 409 -22.13 18.22 7.63
C THR A 409 -23.04 18.80 6.54
N ARG A 410 -24.10 18.08 6.18
CA ARG A 410 -25.11 18.51 5.20
C ARG A 410 -26.35 19.15 5.84
N ASN A 411 -26.44 19.13 7.16
CA ASN A 411 -27.61 19.56 7.93
C ASN A 411 -28.91 18.92 7.41
N GLN A 412 -28.88 17.62 7.15
CA GLN A 412 -30.02 16.86 6.65
C GLN A 412 -30.33 15.67 7.55
N THR A 413 -31.60 15.53 7.94
CA THR A 413 -32.12 14.34 8.60
C THR A 413 -32.80 13.40 7.60
N PHE A 414 -32.57 12.10 7.78
CA PHE A 414 -33.19 11.02 7.05
C PHE A 414 -33.87 10.06 8.02
N LYS A 415 -34.95 9.42 7.56
CA LYS A 415 -35.68 8.42 8.32
C LYS A 415 -35.58 7.07 7.63
N LEU A 416 -35.19 6.03 8.37
CA LEU A 416 -35.21 4.66 7.88
C LEU A 416 -36.67 4.20 7.67
N SER A 417 -36.86 3.34 6.67
CA SER A 417 -38.14 2.64 6.49
C SER A 417 -38.45 1.75 7.70
N SER A 418 -39.69 1.32 7.89
CA SER A 418 -40.00 0.43 9.02
C SER A 418 -39.24 -0.90 8.95
N ALA A 419 -39.03 -1.44 7.74
CA ALA A 419 -38.20 -2.63 7.56
C ALA A 419 -36.72 -2.31 7.84
N GLY A 420 -36.22 -1.15 7.39
CA GLY A 420 -34.86 -0.71 7.66
C GLY A 420 -34.59 -0.49 9.15
N ALA A 421 -35.55 0.03 9.91
CA ALA A 421 -35.47 0.14 11.37
C ALA A 421 -35.41 -1.25 12.04
N GLU A 422 -36.23 -2.21 11.59
CA GLU A 422 -36.17 -3.60 12.08
C GLU A 422 -34.80 -4.24 11.77
N THR A 423 -34.26 -4.01 10.57
CA THR A 423 -32.89 -4.41 10.20
C THR A 423 -31.87 -3.76 11.13
N PHE A 424 -31.94 -2.45 11.35
CA PHE A 424 -31.01 -1.74 12.24
C PHE A 424 -30.95 -2.37 13.65
N PHE A 425 -32.09 -2.58 14.30
CA PHE A 425 -32.12 -3.20 15.64
C PHE A 425 -31.65 -4.65 15.64
N SER A 426 -31.80 -5.40 14.54
CA SER A 426 -31.26 -6.76 14.43
C SER A 426 -29.73 -6.81 14.47
N TYR A 427 -29.07 -5.75 13.98
CA TYR A 427 -27.62 -5.59 14.02
C TYR A 427 -27.12 -4.94 15.33
N PHE A 428 -27.97 -4.25 16.09
CA PHE A 428 -27.63 -3.65 17.39
C PHE A 428 -28.54 -4.17 18.51
N PRO A 429 -28.46 -5.47 18.87
CA PRO A 429 -29.36 -6.07 19.85
C PRO A 429 -29.13 -5.57 21.28
N ASP A 430 -27.94 -5.01 21.56
CA ASP A 430 -27.56 -4.47 22.87
C ASP A 430 -27.98 -3.01 23.07
N LEU A 431 -28.69 -2.42 22.09
CA LEU A 431 -29.26 -1.09 22.20
C LEU A 431 -30.62 -1.19 22.90
N ASP A 432 -30.71 -0.74 24.15
CA ASP A 432 -31.95 -0.77 24.94
C ASP A 432 -33.09 0.06 24.28
N GLU A 433 -34.32 -0.49 24.22
CA GLU A 433 -35.52 0.06 23.52
C GLU A 433 -36.33 1.18 24.21
#